data_AF-A0A351LZK0-F1
#
_entry.id   AF-A0A351LZK0-F1
#
_cell.length_a   1.000
_cell.length_b   1.000
_cell.length_c   1.000
_cell.angle_alpha   90.00
_cell.angle_beta   90.00
_cell.angle_gamma   90.00
#
_symmetry.space_group_name_H-M   'P 1'
#
loop_
_entity.id
_entity.type
_entity.pdbx_description
1 polymer ?
#
loop_
_entity_poly.entity_id
_entity_poly.type
_entity_poly.pdbx_seq_one_letter_code
_entity_poly.pdbx_strand_id
1 'polypeptide(L)'
;MQMQAVAMAPVDFQAWVDEQMQPAAQPTDAAVERGLAVFEGQCTRCHVVNGVNGVNDDQPSKGADLVANAAPDLTHLMSRTTFAGGIFDLYEPDGSLNRTQLEAWLRNAPAEKPAYAEGRRGMPAMGLSEGQIDDVVAYLKTLGARPDMEVIAATEVHP
;
A
#
# COMPACT_ATOMS: atom_id res chain seq x y z
N MET A 1 -7.86 15.57 2.16
CA MET A 1 -7.30 14.74 1.07
C MET A 1 -6.36 15.64 0.30
N GLN A 2 -5.13 15.18 0.10
CA GLN A 2 -4.13 15.89 -0.67
C GLN A 2 -3.72 15.02 -1.86
N MET A 3 -3.23 15.65 -2.91
CA MET A 3 -2.73 14.99 -4.11
C MET A 3 -1.38 15.59 -4.45
N GLN A 4 -0.47 14.75 -4.93
CA GLN A 4 0.88 15.14 -5.33
C GLN A 4 1.09 14.73 -6.78
N ALA A 5 1.89 15.53 -7.49
CA ALA A 5 2.36 15.21 -8.84
C ALA A 5 3.87 15.35 -8.83
N VAL A 6 4.57 14.29 -9.23
CA VAL A 6 6.03 14.27 -9.39
C VAL A 6 6.32 14.47 -10.87
N ALA A 7 6.97 15.59 -11.22
CA ALA A 7 7.42 15.84 -12.57
C ALA A 7 8.79 15.18 -12.80
N MET A 8 8.88 14.33 -13.81
CA MET A 8 10.08 13.53 -14.11
C MET A 8 10.59 13.83 -15.51
N ALA A 9 11.88 13.59 -15.76
CA ALA A 9 12.38 13.59 -17.14
C ALA A 9 11.72 12.44 -17.92
N PRO A 10 11.57 12.54 -19.26
CA PRO A 10 10.89 11.51 -20.04
C PRO A 10 11.46 10.09 -19.89
N VAL A 11 12.79 9.99 -19.75
CA VAL A 11 13.46 8.69 -19.56
C VAL A 11 13.15 8.08 -18.19
N ASP A 12 13.14 8.88 -17.14
CA ASP A 12 12.84 8.43 -15.78
C ASP A 12 11.35 8.08 -15.63
N PHE A 13 10.48 8.86 -16.28
CA PHE A 13 9.05 8.54 -16.34
C PHE A 13 8.80 7.21 -17.03
N GLN A 14 9.49 6.92 -18.15
CA GLN A 14 9.34 5.63 -18.82
C GLN A 14 9.84 4.47 -17.96
N ALA A 15 11.00 4.64 -17.29
CA ALA A 15 11.50 3.63 -16.36
C ALA A 15 10.52 3.37 -15.21
N TRP A 16 9.91 4.43 -14.66
CA TRP A 16 8.85 4.31 -13.67
C TRP A 16 7.61 3.58 -14.22
N VAL A 17 7.15 3.92 -15.43
CA VAL A 17 6.02 3.21 -16.08
C VAL A 17 6.33 1.72 -16.22
N ASP A 18 7.52 1.37 -16.71
CA ASP A 18 7.92 -0.03 -16.90
C ASP A 18 7.91 -0.81 -15.58
N GLU A 19 8.27 -0.16 -14.47
CA GLU A 19 8.15 -0.71 -13.12
C GLU A 19 6.68 -0.84 -12.66
N GLN A 20 5.85 0.19 -12.90
CA GLN A 20 4.43 0.19 -12.49
C GLN A 20 3.57 -0.83 -13.28
N MET A 21 4.12 -1.38 -14.36
CA MET A 21 3.45 -2.43 -15.14
C MET A 21 3.76 -3.84 -14.62
N GLN A 22 4.70 -4.00 -13.67
CA GLN A 22 5.03 -5.30 -13.11
C GLN A 22 4.03 -5.74 -12.04
N PRO A 23 3.65 -7.03 -11.99
CA PRO A 23 2.88 -7.55 -10.86
C PRO A 23 3.73 -7.58 -9.58
N ALA A 24 3.07 -7.75 -8.44
CA ALA A 24 3.75 -8.00 -7.18
C ALA A 24 4.58 -9.29 -7.25
N ALA A 25 5.78 -9.24 -6.68
CA ALA A 25 6.65 -10.41 -6.59
C ALA A 25 6.07 -11.46 -5.63
N GLN A 26 6.29 -12.73 -5.96
CA GLN A 26 5.90 -13.84 -5.08
C GLN A 26 6.70 -13.80 -3.76
N PRO A 27 6.05 -14.04 -2.61
CA PRO A 27 6.74 -14.14 -1.33
C PRO A 27 7.84 -15.21 -1.35
N THR A 28 8.98 -14.90 -0.74
CA THR A 28 10.07 -15.86 -0.55
C THR A 28 10.47 -16.04 0.92
N ASP A 29 9.99 -15.15 1.79
CA ASP A 29 10.23 -15.17 3.23
C ASP A 29 8.97 -15.57 4.01
N ALA A 30 9.13 -16.39 5.04
CA ALA A 30 8.01 -16.90 5.84
C ALA A 30 7.14 -15.78 6.47
N ALA A 31 7.71 -14.62 6.79
CA ALA A 31 6.93 -13.49 7.31
C ALA A 31 6.08 -12.84 6.21
N VAL A 32 6.61 -12.71 5.00
CA VAL A 32 5.90 -12.18 3.84
C VAL A 32 4.78 -13.14 3.42
N GLU A 33 5.01 -14.45 3.47
CA GLU A 33 3.98 -15.46 3.22
C GLU A 33 2.80 -15.35 4.18
N ARG A 34 3.07 -15.21 5.49
CA ARG A 34 2.00 -14.97 6.48
C ARG A 34 1.30 -13.64 6.25
N GLY A 35 2.05 -12.61 5.87
CA GLY A 35 1.49 -11.30 5.50
C GLY A 35 0.56 -11.36 4.31
N LEU A 36 0.93 -12.11 3.26
CA LEU A 36 0.08 -12.37 2.11
C LEU A 36 -1.21 -13.08 2.53
N ALA A 37 -1.15 -14.10 3.38
CA ALA A 37 -2.35 -14.77 3.88
C ALA A 37 -3.28 -13.83 4.67
N VAL A 38 -2.73 -12.89 5.47
CA VAL A 38 -3.52 -11.84 6.12
C VAL A 38 -4.15 -10.91 5.08
N PHE A 39 -3.38 -10.47 4.09
CA PHE A 39 -3.84 -9.60 3.01
C PHE A 39 -5.00 -10.24 2.22
N GLU A 40 -4.85 -11.50 1.82
CA GLU A 40 -5.85 -12.28 1.10
C GLU A 40 -7.16 -12.39 1.88
N GLY A 41 -7.09 -12.66 3.18
CA GLY A 41 -8.27 -12.82 4.03
C GLY A 41 -8.96 -11.51 4.43
N GLN A 42 -8.23 -10.40 4.51
CA GLN A 42 -8.73 -9.16 5.12
C GLN A 42 -8.80 -7.97 4.16
N CYS A 43 -7.86 -7.84 3.23
CA CYS A 43 -7.63 -6.62 2.45
C CYS A 43 -8.17 -6.70 1.02
N THR A 44 -8.17 -7.89 0.41
CA THR A 44 -8.55 -8.10 -1.01
C THR A 44 -9.99 -7.71 -1.32
N ARG A 45 -10.89 -7.72 -0.33
CA ARG A 45 -12.28 -7.24 -0.50
C ARG A 45 -12.40 -5.78 -0.98
N CYS A 46 -11.34 -5.00 -0.84
CA CYS A 46 -11.32 -3.58 -1.18
C CYS A 46 -10.14 -3.22 -2.08
N HIS A 47 -8.97 -3.78 -1.80
CA HIS A 47 -7.73 -3.46 -2.50
C HIS A 47 -7.35 -4.52 -3.52
N VAL A 48 -6.78 -4.08 -4.63
CA VAL A 48 -6.12 -4.95 -5.62
C VAL A 48 -4.62 -4.88 -5.44
N VAL A 49 -3.99 -6.04 -5.61
CA VAL A 49 -2.58 -6.21 -5.91
C VAL A 49 -2.47 -7.15 -7.12
N ASN A 50 -1.97 -6.65 -8.25
CA ASN A 50 -1.71 -7.48 -9.42
C ASN A 50 -0.63 -8.53 -9.09
N GLY A 51 -0.79 -9.75 -9.62
CA GLY A 51 -0.05 -10.95 -9.20
C GLY A 51 -0.66 -11.70 -8.02
N VAL A 52 -1.72 -11.16 -7.42
CA VAL A 52 -2.45 -11.77 -6.28
C VAL A 52 -3.95 -11.79 -6.55
N ASN A 53 -4.55 -10.64 -6.86
CA ASN A 53 -5.99 -10.49 -7.06
C ASN A 53 -6.37 -9.43 -8.10
N GLY A 54 -5.53 -9.23 -9.10
CA GLY A 54 -5.82 -8.37 -10.25
C GLY A 54 -6.74 -9.04 -11.27
N VAL A 55 -7.58 -8.24 -11.95
CA VAL A 55 -8.48 -8.71 -13.03
C VAL A 55 -7.77 -9.41 -14.19
N ASN A 56 -6.48 -9.11 -14.38
CA ASN A 56 -5.66 -9.64 -15.48
C ASN A 56 -4.68 -10.73 -15.02
N ASP A 57 -4.76 -11.18 -13.77
CA ASP A 57 -3.86 -12.19 -13.26
C ASP A 57 -4.22 -13.57 -13.82
N ASP A 58 -3.22 -14.31 -14.30
CA ASP A 58 -3.42 -15.65 -14.88
C ASP A 58 -3.92 -16.66 -13.83
N GLN A 59 -3.53 -16.49 -12.56
CA GLN A 59 -3.86 -17.36 -11.44
C GLN A 59 -4.05 -16.54 -10.16
N PRO A 60 -5.17 -15.80 -10.01
CA PRO A 60 -5.43 -15.04 -8.80
C PRO A 60 -5.66 -16.00 -7.62
N SER A 61 -5.29 -15.54 -6.43
CA SER A 61 -5.49 -16.26 -5.18
C SER A 61 -6.95 -16.62 -4.95
N LYS A 62 -7.20 -17.86 -4.50
CA LYS A 62 -8.56 -18.38 -4.32
C LYS A 62 -9.31 -17.59 -3.26
N GLY A 63 -10.43 -16.98 -3.67
CA GLY A 63 -11.32 -16.23 -2.77
C GLY A 63 -11.03 -14.73 -2.66
N ALA A 64 -10.03 -14.22 -3.39
CA ALA A 64 -9.75 -12.79 -3.47
C ALA A 64 -10.71 -12.07 -4.45
N ASP A 65 -11.08 -10.82 -4.16
CA ASP A 65 -11.85 -9.98 -5.10
C ASP A 65 -10.93 -9.58 -6.26
N LEU A 66 -11.42 -9.64 -7.50
CA LEU A 66 -10.62 -9.31 -8.68
C LEU A 66 -10.63 -7.81 -8.99
N VAL A 67 -11.57 -7.06 -8.41
CA VAL A 67 -11.78 -5.64 -8.73
C VAL A 67 -11.62 -4.79 -7.46
N ALA A 68 -10.81 -3.74 -7.56
CA ALA A 68 -10.71 -2.76 -6.48
C ALA A 68 -12.05 -2.03 -6.35
N ASN A 69 -12.58 -1.98 -5.13
CA ASN A 69 -13.79 -1.21 -4.83
C ASN A 69 -13.42 0.29 -4.71
N ALA A 70 -14.01 1.04 -3.78
CA ALA A 70 -13.66 2.46 -3.56
C ALA A 70 -12.25 2.68 -2.92
N ALA A 71 -11.38 1.68 -2.94
CA ALA A 71 -10.08 1.71 -2.30
C ALA A 71 -8.95 1.73 -3.34
N PRO A 72 -7.78 2.31 -3.03
CA PRO A 72 -6.67 2.39 -3.97
C PRO A 72 -6.06 1.02 -4.27
N ASP A 73 -5.56 0.85 -5.49
CA ASP A 73 -4.62 -0.22 -5.85
C ASP A 73 -3.40 -0.16 -4.91
N LEU A 74 -2.85 -1.30 -4.49
CA LEU A 74 -1.68 -1.39 -3.61
C LEU A 74 -0.46 -2.07 -4.25
N THR A 75 -0.53 -2.48 -5.52
CA THR A 75 0.53 -3.22 -6.23
C THR A 75 1.91 -2.57 -6.08
N HIS A 76 1.96 -1.24 -6.10
CA HIS A 76 3.17 -0.45 -5.92
C HIS A 76 3.04 0.52 -4.73
N LEU A 77 2.50 0.07 -3.59
CA LEU A 77 2.37 0.93 -2.40
C LEU A 77 3.70 1.59 -2.01
N MET A 78 4.81 0.85 -2.08
CA MET A 78 6.13 1.35 -1.72
C MET A 78 6.73 2.31 -2.76
N SER A 79 6.15 2.49 -3.94
CA SER A 79 6.60 3.55 -4.88
C SER A 79 5.99 4.93 -4.56
N ARG A 80 5.14 5.00 -3.53
CA ARG A 80 4.49 6.24 -3.06
C ARG A 80 5.29 6.89 -1.96
N THR A 81 5.17 8.19 -1.78
CA THR A 81 5.79 8.90 -0.66
C THR A 81 4.81 9.19 0.48
N THR A 82 3.51 9.16 0.20
CA THR A 82 2.45 9.43 1.18
C THR A 82 1.33 8.39 1.09
N PHE A 83 0.54 8.27 2.15
CA PHE A 83 -0.61 7.37 2.21
C PHE A 83 -1.82 8.02 2.91
N ALA A 84 -2.89 7.24 3.12
CA ALA A 84 -4.15 7.72 3.68
C ALA A 84 -4.78 8.90 2.91
N GLY A 85 -4.59 8.96 1.58
CA GLY A 85 -5.03 10.09 0.74
C GLY A 85 -4.19 11.36 0.96
N GLY A 86 -2.87 11.16 1.10
CA GLY A 86 -1.84 12.19 1.11
C GLY A 86 -1.73 12.97 2.42
N ILE A 87 -2.06 12.37 3.57
CA ILE A 87 -2.02 13.09 4.86
C ILE A 87 -0.95 12.55 5.83
N PHE A 88 -0.32 11.44 5.48
CA PHE A 88 0.77 10.85 6.24
C PHE A 88 1.91 10.48 5.30
N ASP A 89 3.13 10.73 5.73
CA ASP A 89 4.34 10.28 5.05
C ASP A 89 4.49 8.77 5.19
N LEU A 90 4.80 8.09 4.09
CA LEU A 90 5.11 6.67 4.09
C LEU A 90 6.54 6.40 4.57
N TYR A 91 7.41 7.41 4.45
CA TYR A 91 8.82 7.32 4.84
C TYR A 91 9.18 8.40 5.85
N GLU A 92 10.12 8.07 6.73
CA GLU A 92 10.82 9.02 7.59
C GLU A 92 11.81 9.86 6.75
N PRO A 93 12.30 11.01 7.26
CA PRO A 93 13.28 11.84 6.55
C PRO A 93 14.59 11.14 6.18
N ASP A 94 14.94 10.03 6.86
CA ASP A 94 16.10 9.20 6.54
C ASP A 94 15.83 8.12 5.46
N GLY A 95 14.60 8.07 4.94
CA GLY A 95 14.15 7.13 3.92
C GLY A 95 13.73 5.77 4.46
N SER A 96 13.80 5.54 5.77
CA SER A 96 13.21 4.35 6.38
C SER A 96 11.68 4.43 6.34
N LEU A 97 11.01 3.27 6.36
CA LEU A 97 9.54 3.25 6.39
C LEU A 97 9.05 3.89 7.69
N ASN A 98 8.09 4.81 7.61
CA ASN A 98 7.35 5.30 8.77
C ASN A 98 6.39 4.21 9.26
N ARG A 99 6.99 3.17 9.85
CA ARG A 99 6.30 1.96 10.28
C ARG A 99 5.28 2.27 11.36
N THR A 100 5.62 3.16 12.29
CA THR A 100 4.75 3.57 13.39
C THR A 100 3.42 4.13 12.89
N GLN A 101 3.45 5.06 11.93
CA GLN A 101 2.23 5.68 11.40
C GLN A 101 1.45 4.69 10.52
N LEU A 102 2.12 3.82 9.76
CA LEU A 102 1.47 2.78 8.97
C LEU A 102 0.75 1.75 9.85
N GLU A 103 1.37 1.34 10.96
CA GLU A 103 0.74 0.43 11.93
C GLU A 103 -0.44 1.07 12.65
N ALA A 104 -0.34 2.36 13.02
CA ALA A 104 -1.45 3.11 13.59
C ALA A 104 -2.67 3.12 12.63
N TRP A 105 -2.43 3.38 11.35
CA TRP A 105 -3.45 3.29 10.30
C TRP A 105 -4.07 1.90 10.17
N LEU A 106 -3.25 0.84 10.15
CA LEU A 106 -3.73 -0.55 10.06
C LEU A 106 -4.53 -0.97 11.30
N ARG A 107 -4.15 -0.46 12.48
CA ARG A 107 -4.84 -0.72 13.75
C ARG A 107 -6.23 -0.07 13.78
N ASN A 108 -6.34 1.21 13.40
CA ASN A 108 -7.62 1.93 13.43
C ASN A 108 -7.63 3.15 12.49
N ALA A 109 -7.76 2.92 11.18
CA ALA A 109 -7.84 4.00 10.19
C ALA A 109 -8.91 5.08 10.48
N PRO A 110 -10.12 4.77 11.00
CA PRO A 110 -11.09 5.80 11.39
C PRO A 110 -10.64 6.73 12.52
N ALA A 111 -9.74 6.28 13.42
CA ALA A 111 -9.15 7.13 14.46
C ALA A 111 -8.07 8.07 13.90
N GLU A 112 -7.36 7.65 12.84
CA GLU A 112 -6.33 8.45 12.18
C GLU A 112 -6.92 9.44 11.16
N LYS A 113 -7.95 9.01 10.42
CA LYS A 113 -8.66 9.83 9.42
C LYS A 113 -10.16 9.56 9.47
N PRO A 114 -10.96 10.52 9.98
CA PRO A 114 -12.41 10.38 10.03
C PRO A 114 -13.00 10.08 8.64
N ALA A 115 -13.81 9.02 8.56
CA ALA A 115 -14.47 8.59 7.33
C ALA A 115 -15.77 7.84 7.68
N TYR A 116 -16.74 7.78 6.74
CA TYR A 116 -17.95 6.98 6.91
C TYR A 116 -17.72 5.53 6.47
N ALA A 117 -16.89 4.83 7.24
CA ALA A 117 -16.43 3.49 6.92
C ALA A 117 -17.58 2.48 6.86
N GLU A 118 -18.65 2.65 7.65
CA GLU A 118 -19.84 1.79 7.62
C GLU A 118 -20.55 1.84 6.26
N GLY A 119 -20.48 2.98 5.58
CA GLY A 119 -20.97 3.14 4.21
C GLY A 119 -19.93 2.81 3.14
N ARG A 120 -18.88 2.07 3.47
CA ARG A 120 -17.75 1.71 2.58
C ARG A 120 -17.02 2.92 2.00
N ARG A 121 -16.98 4.03 2.73
CA ARG A 121 -16.22 5.23 2.38
C ARG A 121 -15.08 5.40 3.37
N GLY A 122 -13.90 4.89 3.01
CA GLY A 122 -12.73 4.81 3.88
C GLY A 122 -12.48 3.39 4.38
N MET A 123 -11.32 3.20 5.02
CA MET A 123 -10.93 1.91 5.58
C MET A 123 -11.55 1.75 6.99
N PRO A 124 -12.27 0.65 7.28
CA PRO A 124 -12.78 0.40 8.62
C PRO A 124 -11.66 -0.04 9.57
N ALA A 125 -11.93 -0.03 10.89
CA ALA A 125 -11.07 -0.71 11.84
C ALA A 125 -11.15 -2.23 11.60
N MET A 126 -10.02 -2.83 11.21
CA MET A 126 -9.98 -4.22 10.75
C MET A 126 -9.94 -5.25 11.89
N GLY A 127 -9.69 -4.81 13.13
CA GLY A 127 -9.63 -5.70 14.30
C GLY A 127 -8.46 -6.69 14.25
N LEU A 128 -7.38 -6.33 13.54
CA LEU A 128 -6.17 -7.13 13.46
C LEU A 128 -5.45 -7.20 14.82
N SER A 129 -4.87 -8.35 15.13
CA SER A 129 -3.89 -8.45 16.22
C SER A 129 -2.55 -7.82 15.81
N GLU A 130 -1.71 -7.44 16.78
CA GLU A 130 -0.39 -6.86 16.51
C GLU A 130 0.48 -7.78 15.64
N GLY A 131 0.44 -9.10 15.85
CA GLY A 131 1.19 -10.04 15.00
C GLY A 131 0.68 -10.08 13.55
N GLN A 132 -0.62 -9.91 13.32
CA GLN A 132 -1.16 -9.80 11.96
C GLN A 132 -0.79 -8.46 11.31
N ILE A 133 -0.70 -7.39 12.11
CA ILE A 133 -0.22 -6.08 11.64
C ILE A 133 1.25 -6.20 11.21
N ASP A 134 2.10 -6.84 12.03
CA ASP A 134 3.50 -7.08 11.69
C ASP A 134 3.65 -7.89 10.39
N ASP A 135 2.91 -8.99 10.28
CA ASP A 135 2.95 -9.86 9.10
C ASP A 135 2.46 -9.10 7.85
N VAL A 136 1.34 -8.36 7.91
CA VAL A 136 0.85 -7.61 6.74
C VAL A 136 1.79 -6.46 6.37
N VAL A 137 2.42 -5.78 7.34
CA VAL A 137 3.45 -4.77 7.05
C VAL A 137 4.65 -5.41 6.34
N ALA A 138 5.07 -6.61 6.75
CA ALA A 138 6.14 -7.34 6.07
C ALA A 138 5.80 -7.61 4.60
N TYR A 139 4.55 -7.96 4.29
CA TYR A 139 4.07 -8.11 2.92
C TYR A 139 3.96 -6.77 2.17
N LEU A 140 3.35 -5.74 2.76
CA LEU A 140 3.21 -4.42 2.11
C LEU A 140 4.57 -3.83 1.70
N LYS A 141 5.63 -4.10 2.46
CA LYS A 141 7.01 -3.67 2.14
C LYS A 141 7.59 -4.27 0.86
N THR A 142 6.99 -5.33 0.32
CA THR A 142 7.45 -5.94 -0.94
C THR A 142 6.76 -5.36 -2.18
N LEU A 143 5.81 -4.44 -2.00
CA LEU A 143 4.95 -3.92 -3.07
C LEU A 143 5.56 -2.68 -3.74
N GLY A 144 6.58 -2.90 -4.58
CA GLY A 144 7.29 -1.88 -5.35
C GLY A 144 8.61 -1.40 -4.72
N ALA A 145 9.37 -0.58 -5.45
CA ALA A 145 10.60 0.02 -4.94
C ALA A 145 10.34 1.37 -4.25
N ARG A 146 11.14 1.67 -3.23
CA ARG A 146 11.15 2.98 -2.56
C ARG A 146 11.61 4.08 -3.52
N PRO A 147 10.98 5.27 -3.54
CA PRO A 147 11.44 6.40 -4.33
C PRO A 147 12.79 6.94 -3.86
N ASP A 148 13.45 7.71 -4.73
CA ASP A 148 14.67 8.43 -4.38
C ASP A 148 14.44 9.42 -3.25
N MET A 149 15.51 9.68 -2.47
CA MET A 149 15.45 10.60 -1.32
C MET A 149 15.01 12.01 -1.70
N GLU A 150 15.34 12.46 -2.91
CA GLU A 150 14.89 13.76 -3.42
C GLU A 150 13.36 13.82 -3.55
N VAL A 151 12.75 12.76 -4.07
CA VAL A 151 11.29 12.69 -4.22
C VAL A 151 10.61 12.60 -2.84
N ILE A 152 11.16 11.79 -1.93
CA ILE A 152 10.66 11.70 -0.54
C ILE A 152 10.68 13.08 0.12
N ALA A 153 11.83 13.75 0.13
CA ALA A 153 11.98 15.07 0.76
C ALA A 153 11.10 16.14 0.11
N ALA A 154 10.93 16.11 -1.23
CA ALA A 154 10.11 17.08 -1.94
C ALA A 154 8.60 16.88 -1.76
N THR A 155 8.17 15.75 -1.20
CA THR A 155 6.76 15.37 -1.06
C THR A 155 6.35 15.10 0.39
N GLU A 156 7.14 15.53 1.36
CA GLU A 156 6.78 15.45 2.78
C GLU A 156 5.46 16.19 3.05
N VAL A 157 4.62 15.59 3.88
CA VAL A 157 3.42 16.22 4.41
C VAL A 157 3.83 17.06 5.61
N HIS A 158 4.15 18.34 5.37
CA HIS A 158 4.41 19.27 6.46
C HIS A 158 3.15 19.46 7.32
N PRO A 159 3.28 19.49 8.67
CA PRO A 159 2.18 19.69 9.60
C PRO A 159 1.52 21.07 9.50
#